data_AF-A0AAP5YDW0-F1
#
_entry.id   AF-A0AAP5YDW0-F1
#
_cell.length_a   1.000
_cell.length_b   1.000
_cell.length_c   1.000
_cell.angle_alpha   90.00
_cell.angle_beta   90.00
_cell.angle_gamma   90.00
#
_symmetry.space_group_name_H-M   'P 1'
#
loop_
_entity.id
_entity.type
_entity.pdbx_description
1 polymer ?
#
loop_
_entity_poly.entity_id
_entity_poly.type
_entity_poly.pdbx_seq_one_letter_code
_entity_poly.pdbx_strand_id
1 'polypeptide(L)'
;LDLFFNTPARRKFLRTEKTEFAHIDELLKRIALSRFDVSINVRHNGKVIRQYRAAKNQLQTEKRIAAVCGNAFVRNMLRIELEHQGLKLHGWITTPDGARQQSDLQYCYVNGRMMRDKLINHAIRQSYEMSLKPDQFAAYVLFIELDPHQVDVNVHPAKHEVRFHQARLVHDFIYQALADALAQSSV
;
A
#
# COMPACT_ATOMS: atom_id res chain seq x y z
N LEU A 1 -20.05 18.06 -16.56
CA LEU A 1 -19.45 18.90 -15.50
C LEU A 1 -17.96 18.93 -15.81
N ASP A 2 -17.40 20.09 -16.14
CA ASP A 2 -16.04 20.19 -16.66
C ASP A 2 -15.08 20.60 -15.52
N LEU A 3 -14.19 19.70 -15.11
CA LEU A 3 -13.24 19.97 -14.03
C LEU A 3 -12.35 21.17 -14.40
N PHE A 4 -12.20 22.13 -13.47
CA PHE A 4 -11.42 23.36 -13.63
C PHE A 4 -11.92 24.35 -14.70
N PHE A 5 -13.18 24.25 -15.16
CA PHE A 5 -13.74 25.18 -16.15
C PHE A 5 -13.64 26.66 -15.74
N ASN A 6 -13.84 26.96 -14.45
CA ASN A 6 -13.80 28.31 -13.87
C ASN A 6 -12.42 28.70 -13.29
N THR A 7 -11.41 27.83 -13.44
CA THR A 7 -10.04 28.08 -12.96
C THR A 7 -9.03 27.80 -14.07
N PRO A 8 -8.90 28.69 -15.08
CA PRO A 8 -8.13 28.43 -16.30
C PRO A 8 -6.64 28.17 -16.03
N ALA A 9 -6.05 28.82 -15.01
CA ALA A 9 -4.68 28.55 -14.60
C ALA A 9 -4.48 27.11 -14.12
N ARG A 10 -5.42 26.55 -13.35
CA ARG A 10 -5.36 25.15 -12.88
C ARG A 10 -5.55 24.16 -14.01
N ARG A 11 -6.44 24.47 -14.97
CA ARG A 11 -6.70 23.62 -16.14
C ARG A 11 -5.43 23.39 -16.97
N LYS A 12 -4.52 24.36 -17.04
CA LYS A 12 -3.23 24.21 -17.75
C LYS A 12 -2.29 23.18 -17.14
N PHE A 13 -2.49 22.78 -15.89
CA PHE A 13 -1.69 21.73 -15.24
C PHE A 13 -2.16 20.30 -15.57
N LEU A 14 -3.35 20.16 -16.17
CA LEU A 14 -3.82 18.85 -16.61
C LEU A 14 -2.84 18.27 -17.65
N ARG A 15 -2.45 17.02 -17.41
CA ARG A 15 -1.66 16.24 -18.36
C ARG A 15 -2.58 15.63 -19.41
N THR A 16 -2.03 14.75 -20.25
CA THR A 16 -2.83 14.00 -21.21
C THR A 16 -3.87 13.14 -20.50
N GLU A 17 -4.99 12.84 -21.17
CA GLU A 17 -6.05 11.98 -20.61
C GLU A 17 -5.51 10.64 -20.10
N LYS A 18 -4.54 10.06 -20.82
CA LYS A 18 -3.88 8.81 -20.43
C LYS A 18 -3.15 8.95 -19.09
N THR A 19 -2.41 10.05 -18.88
CA THR A 19 -1.66 10.28 -17.65
C THR A 19 -2.58 10.56 -16.48
N GLU A 20 -3.59 11.40 -16.66
CA GLU A 20 -4.59 11.67 -15.62
C GLU A 20 -5.35 10.40 -15.23
N PHE A 21 -5.76 9.61 -16.22
CA PHE A 21 -6.41 8.32 -15.95
C PHE A 21 -5.48 7.36 -15.21
N ALA A 22 -4.18 7.33 -15.51
CA ALA A 22 -3.22 6.50 -14.78
C ALA A 22 -3.13 6.90 -13.29
N HIS A 23 -3.23 8.19 -12.96
CA HIS A 23 -3.31 8.66 -11.57
C HIS A 23 -4.60 8.24 -10.88
N ILE A 24 -5.74 8.33 -11.57
CA ILE A 24 -7.04 7.85 -11.06
C ILE A 24 -6.98 6.33 -10.83
N ASP A 25 -6.43 5.59 -11.78
CA ASP A 25 -6.28 4.14 -11.73
C ASP A 25 -5.45 3.69 -10.53
N GLU A 26 -4.31 4.35 -10.30
CA GLU A 26 -3.45 4.08 -9.15
C GLU A 26 -4.13 4.42 -7.80
N LEU A 27 -4.90 5.51 -7.74
CA LEU A 27 -5.68 5.84 -6.54
C LEU A 27 -6.75 4.76 -6.27
N LEU A 28 -7.43 4.29 -7.32
CA LEU A 28 -8.46 3.25 -7.20
C LEU A 28 -7.87 1.90 -6.76
N LYS A 29 -6.66 1.55 -7.21
CA LYS A 29 -5.92 0.38 -6.69
C LYS A 29 -5.67 0.48 -5.18
N ARG A 30 -5.25 1.65 -4.69
CA ARG A 30 -5.04 1.89 -3.25
C ARG A 30 -6.32 1.73 -2.45
N ILE A 31 -7.43 2.30 -2.95
CA ILE A 31 -8.73 2.17 -2.28
C ILE A 31 -9.23 0.72 -2.32
N ALA A 32 -9.00 -0.01 -3.42
CA ALA A 32 -9.39 -1.41 -3.53
C ALA A 32 -8.69 -2.29 -2.50
N LEU A 33 -7.43 -1.99 -2.18
CA LEU A 33 -6.66 -2.70 -1.16
C LEU A 33 -6.95 -2.22 0.27
N SER A 34 -7.42 -0.99 0.49
CA SER A 34 -7.78 -0.54 1.84
C SER A 34 -9.06 -1.17 2.37
N ARG A 35 -10.00 -1.52 1.48
CA ARG A 35 -11.33 -2.03 1.83
C ARG A 35 -11.73 -3.26 1.01
N PHE A 36 -11.33 -4.42 1.50
CA PHE A 36 -11.66 -5.72 0.89
C PHE A 36 -13.16 -6.01 0.86
N ASP A 37 -13.91 -5.46 1.80
CA ASP A 37 -15.36 -5.65 1.98
C ASP A 37 -16.22 -4.89 0.94
N VAL A 38 -15.64 -3.94 0.21
CA VAL A 38 -16.37 -3.08 -0.74
C VAL A 38 -16.12 -3.51 -2.18
N SER A 39 -17.18 -3.68 -2.97
CA SER A 39 -17.05 -3.90 -4.42
C SER A 39 -16.84 -2.57 -5.17
N ILE A 40 -15.87 -2.52 -6.09
CA ILE A 40 -15.51 -1.32 -6.85
C ILE A 40 -15.55 -1.63 -8.35
N ASN A 41 -16.31 -0.86 -9.12
CA ASN A 41 -16.37 -0.96 -10.58
C ASN A 41 -15.86 0.33 -11.21
N VAL A 42 -14.90 0.22 -12.13
CA VAL A 42 -14.27 1.37 -12.79
C VAL A 42 -14.58 1.31 -14.28
N ARG A 43 -15.22 2.36 -14.79
CA ARG A 43 -15.50 2.54 -16.23
C ARG A 43 -14.81 3.79 -16.73
N HIS A 44 -14.23 3.71 -17.92
CA HIS A 44 -13.61 4.83 -18.61
C HIS A 44 -14.08 4.82 -20.06
N ASN A 45 -14.63 5.93 -20.55
CA ASN A 45 -15.17 6.08 -21.90
C ASN A 45 -16.12 4.92 -22.30
N GLY A 46 -17.04 4.58 -21.41
CA GLY A 46 -18.04 3.53 -21.61
C GLY A 46 -17.53 2.08 -21.45
N LYS A 47 -16.22 1.86 -21.35
CA LYS A 47 -15.63 0.53 -21.18
C LYS A 47 -15.33 0.24 -19.71
N VAL A 48 -15.62 -0.98 -19.27
CA VAL A 48 -15.18 -1.46 -17.94
C VAL A 48 -13.69 -1.71 -17.99
N ILE A 49 -12.94 -0.99 -17.16
CA ILE A 49 -11.49 -1.13 -17.04
C ILE A 49 -11.15 -2.05 -15.88
N ARG A 50 -11.87 -1.93 -14.75
CA ARG A 50 -11.62 -2.74 -13.56
C ARG A 50 -12.92 -3.12 -12.86
N GLN A 51 -12.88 -4.29 -12.24
CA GLN A 51 -13.93 -4.78 -11.36
C GLN A 51 -13.29 -5.52 -10.18
N TYR A 52 -13.37 -4.92 -9.00
CA TYR A 52 -12.92 -5.50 -7.75
C TYR A 52 -14.15 -5.96 -6.96
N ARG A 53 -14.32 -7.27 -6.80
CA ARG A 53 -15.43 -7.84 -6.01
C ARG A 53 -15.09 -7.88 -4.54
N ALA A 54 -16.06 -7.58 -3.68
CA ALA A 54 -15.93 -7.72 -2.23
C ALA A 54 -15.39 -9.12 -1.87
N ALA A 55 -14.41 -9.16 -0.98
CA ALA A 55 -13.77 -10.36 -0.50
C ALA A 55 -14.19 -10.63 0.95
N LYS A 56 -14.77 -11.80 1.18
CA LYS A 56 -15.31 -12.26 2.47
C LYS A 56 -14.50 -13.39 3.09
N ASN A 57 -13.57 -13.97 2.34
CA ASN A 57 -12.71 -15.05 2.78
C ASN A 57 -11.31 -14.89 2.18
N GLN A 58 -10.36 -15.68 2.69
CA GLN A 58 -8.96 -15.59 2.29
C GLN A 58 -8.76 -15.78 0.78
N LEU A 59 -9.40 -16.77 0.17
CA LEU A 59 -9.29 -17.01 -1.27
C LEU A 59 -9.75 -15.80 -2.09
N GLN A 60 -10.80 -15.12 -1.67
CA GLN A 60 -11.27 -13.90 -2.33
C GLN A 60 -10.34 -12.71 -2.10
N THR A 61 -9.72 -12.62 -0.92
CA THR A 61 -8.71 -11.61 -0.60
C THR A 61 -7.50 -11.75 -1.51
N GLU A 62 -6.97 -12.96 -1.66
CA GLU A 62 -5.85 -13.26 -2.56
C GLU A 62 -6.20 -12.96 -4.02
N LYS A 63 -7.43 -13.30 -4.47
CA LYS A 63 -7.92 -12.91 -5.80
C LYS A 63 -7.96 -11.40 -5.99
N ARG A 64 -8.35 -10.64 -4.97
CA ARG A 64 -8.33 -9.17 -5.05
C ARG A 64 -6.90 -8.64 -5.12
N ILE A 65 -5.99 -9.17 -4.31
CA ILE A 65 -4.57 -8.81 -4.36
C ILE A 65 -4.00 -9.12 -5.74
N ALA A 66 -4.26 -10.30 -6.30
CA ALA A 66 -3.85 -10.67 -7.65
C ALA A 66 -4.40 -9.68 -8.71
N ALA A 67 -5.64 -9.24 -8.58
CA ALA A 67 -6.25 -8.28 -9.50
C ALA A 67 -5.63 -6.87 -9.42
N VAL A 68 -5.01 -6.51 -8.29
CA VAL A 68 -4.36 -5.21 -8.09
C VAL A 68 -2.85 -5.28 -8.36
N CYS A 69 -2.16 -6.21 -7.71
CA CYS A 69 -0.70 -6.35 -7.67
C CYS A 69 -0.17 -7.35 -8.71
N GLY A 70 -1.04 -8.16 -9.32
CA GLY A 70 -0.67 -9.18 -10.30
C GLY A 70 -0.34 -10.55 -9.69
N ASN A 71 -0.38 -11.58 -10.52
CA ASN A 71 -0.12 -12.97 -10.10
C ASN A 71 1.32 -13.20 -9.61
N ALA A 72 2.29 -12.42 -10.10
CA ALA A 72 3.68 -12.53 -9.66
C ALA A 72 3.83 -12.14 -8.18
N PHE A 73 3.08 -11.12 -7.72
CA PHE A 73 3.05 -10.75 -6.30
C PHE A 73 2.53 -11.91 -5.45
N VAL A 74 1.37 -12.48 -5.83
CA VAL A 74 0.72 -13.55 -5.05
C VAL A 74 1.56 -14.83 -4.97
N ARG A 75 2.31 -15.17 -6.03
CA ARG A 75 3.21 -16.34 -6.01
C ARG A 75 4.35 -16.21 -5.01
N ASN A 76 4.82 -14.99 -4.77
CA ASN A 76 6.00 -14.72 -3.94
C ASN A 76 5.61 -14.02 -2.63
N MET A 77 4.32 -13.95 -2.28
CA MET A 77 3.88 -13.23 -1.09
C MET A 77 3.99 -14.09 0.17
N LEU A 78 4.42 -13.46 1.25
CA LEU A 78 4.37 -13.97 2.61
C LEU A 78 3.33 -13.18 3.38
N ARG A 79 2.43 -13.88 4.09
CA ARG A 79 1.49 -13.23 5.00
C ARG A 79 2.22 -12.88 6.30
N ILE A 80 2.04 -11.65 6.75
CA ILE A 80 2.51 -11.18 8.06
C ILE A 80 1.29 -10.96 8.95
N GLU A 81 1.41 -11.36 10.20
CA GLU A 81 0.46 -11.02 11.27
C GLU A 81 1.23 -10.99 12.59
N LEU A 82 1.42 -9.80 13.15
CA LEU A 82 2.10 -9.57 14.42
C LEU A 82 1.31 -8.54 15.23
N GLU A 83 1.18 -8.78 16.52
CA GLU A 83 0.54 -7.85 17.46
C GLU A 83 1.41 -7.72 18.72
N HIS A 84 1.69 -6.48 19.12
CA HIS A 84 2.47 -6.17 20.31
C HIS A 84 2.06 -4.83 20.92
N GLN A 85 1.73 -4.81 22.22
CA GLN A 85 1.41 -3.58 22.97
C GLN A 85 0.38 -2.66 22.29
N GLY A 86 -0.67 -3.24 21.67
CA GLY A 86 -1.71 -2.48 20.97
C GLY A 86 -1.30 -1.95 19.59
N LEU A 87 -0.09 -2.26 19.11
CA LEU A 87 0.27 -2.19 17.70
C LEU A 87 -0.02 -3.52 17.03
N LYS A 88 -0.67 -3.47 15.87
CA LYS A 88 -0.88 -4.64 15.02
C LYS A 88 -0.38 -4.35 13.61
N LEU A 89 0.49 -5.21 13.11
CA LEU A 89 0.93 -5.22 11.72
C LEU A 89 0.40 -6.48 11.06
N HIS A 90 -0.30 -6.30 9.95
CA HIS A 90 -0.72 -7.43 9.14
C HIS A 90 -0.68 -7.09 7.66
N GLY A 91 -0.71 -8.11 6.81
CA GLY A 91 -0.77 -7.95 5.37
C GLY A 91 0.16 -8.91 4.66
N TRP A 92 0.72 -8.45 3.54
CA TRP A 92 1.54 -9.27 2.67
C TRP A 92 2.79 -8.53 2.23
N ILE A 93 3.91 -9.22 2.24
CA ILE A 93 5.18 -8.77 1.68
C ILE A 93 5.65 -9.77 0.65
N THR A 94 6.56 -9.41 -0.26
CA THR A 94 7.17 -10.40 -1.15
C THR A 94 8.51 -10.90 -0.63
N THR A 95 8.84 -12.17 -0.90
CA THR A 95 10.22 -12.66 -0.80
C THR A 95 11.15 -11.87 -1.75
N PRO A 96 12.48 -11.97 -1.59
CA PRO A 96 13.43 -11.37 -2.52
C PRO A 96 13.22 -11.80 -3.98
N ASP A 97 12.72 -13.01 -4.23
CA ASP A 97 12.36 -13.50 -5.58
C ASP A 97 11.19 -12.72 -6.22
N GLY A 98 10.35 -12.10 -5.40
CA GLY A 98 9.26 -11.21 -5.83
C GLY A 98 9.65 -9.74 -5.95
N ALA A 99 10.93 -9.41 -5.80
CA ALA A 99 11.41 -8.03 -5.87
C ALA A 99 11.10 -7.37 -7.22
N ARG A 100 10.85 -6.07 -7.18
CA ARG A 100 10.49 -5.23 -8.32
C ARG A 100 11.67 -4.36 -8.75
N GLN A 101 11.68 -3.97 -10.01
CA GLN A 101 12.61 -2.99 -10.56
C GLN A 101 12.15 -1.53 -10.34
N GLN A 102 10.93 -1.36 -9.81
CA GLN A 102 10.31 -0.07 -9.55
C GLN A 102 9.54 -0.15 -8.22
N SER A 103 9.36 0.99 -7.56
CA SER A 103 8.58 1.12 -6.31
C SER A 103 7.06 1.20 -6.57
N ASP A 104 6.55 0.37 -7.49
CA ASP A 104 5.18 0.46 -7.98
C ASP A 104 4.15 -0.29 -7.12
N LEU A 105 4.58 -1.28 -6.34
CA LEU A 105 3.71 -2.10 -5.48
C LEU A 105 4.02 -1.89 -4.00
N GLN A 106 3.97 -0.63 -3.56
CA GLN A 106 4.24 -0.23 -2.18
C GLN A 106 2.99 0.43 -1.58
N TYR A 107 2.23 -0.37 -0.83
CA TYR A 107 0.96 0.02 -0.25
C TYR A 107 1.01 -0.15 1.27
N CYS A 108 0.95 0.97 1.99
CA CYS A 108 0.83 0.98 3.45
C CYS A 108 -0.46 1.68 3.87
N TYR A 109 -1.09 1.14 4.92
CA TYR A 109 -2.28 1.69 5.52
C TYR A 109 -2.08 1.85 7.02
N VAL A 110 -2.51 2.98 7.58
CA VAL A 110 -2.55 3.21 9.03
C VAL A 110 -4.00 3.43 9.42
N ASN A 111 -4.55 2.57 10.27
CA ASN A 111 -5.98 2.57 10.65
C ASN A 111 -6.92 2.66 9.43
N GLY A 112 -6.61 1.89 8.37
CA GLY A 112 -7.38 1.83 7.12
C GLY A 112 -7.16 3.00 6.14
N ARG A 113 -6.38 4.02 6.51
CA ARG A 113 -6.03 5.14 5.63
C ARG A 113 -4.77 4.84 4.83
N MET A 114 -4.76 5.11 3.53
CA MET A 114 -3.56 4.98 2.70
C MET A 114 -2.49 6.00 3.12
N MET A 115 -1.26 5.52 3.34
CA MET A 115 -0.14 6.33 3.79
C MET A 115 1.08 6.19 2.87
N ARG A 116 1.90 7.24 2.82
CA ARG A 116 3.23 7.26 2.20
C ARG A 116 4.22 7.89 3.17
N ASP A 117 4.33 7.26 4.34
CA ASP A 117 5.13 7.78 5.43
C ASP A 117 6.60 7.37 5.32
N LYS A 118 7.51 8.32 5.59
CA LYS A 118 8.96 8.09 5.47
C LYS A 118 9.49 7.11 6.51
N LEU A 119 8.96 7.12 7.73
CA LEU A 119 9.41 6.25 8.80
C LEU A 119 9.03 4.80 8.51
N ILE A 120 7.80 4.57 8.06
CA ILE A 120 7.33 3.25 7.65
C ILE A 120 8.18 2.71 6.49
N ASN A 121 8.36 3.53 5.45
CA ASN A 121 9.16 3.13 4.29
C ASN A 121 10.62 2.83 4.64
N HIS A 122 11.20 3.58 5.58
CA HIS A 122 12.54 3.33 6.08
C HIS A 122 12.64 1.99 6.81
N ALA A 123 11.73 1.70 7.75
CA ALA A 123 11.71 0.44 8.49
C ALA A 123 11.62 -0.77 7.55
N ILE A 124 10.72 -0.70 6.56
CA ILE A 124 10.58 -1.74 5.54
C ILE A 124 11.86 -1.85 4.71
N ARG A 125 12.42 -0.74 4.23
CA ARG A 125 13.66 -0.81 3.43
C ARG A 125 14.80 -1.45 4.22
N GLN A 126 14.94 -1.10 5.50
CA GLN A 126 15.96 -1.63 6.39
C GLN A 126 15.78 -3.15 6.62
N SER A 127 14.55 -3.66 6.71
CA SER A 127 14.32 -5.11 6.87
C SER A 127 14.74 -5.93 5.65
N TYR A 128 14.84 -5.30 4.48
CA TYR A 128 15.24 -5.93 3.21
C TYR A 128 16.70 -5.68 2.81
N GLU A 129 17.45 -4.91 3.60
CA GLU A 129 18.77 -4.39 3.21
C GLU A 129 19.78 -5.48 2.85
N MET A 130 19.75 -6.60 3.56
CA MET A 130 20.65 -7.74 3.31
C MET A 130 20.17 -8.67 2.20
N SER A 131 18.90 -8.58 1.79
CA SER A 131 18.27 -9.53 0.88
C SER A 131 18.01 -8.98 -0.52
N LEU A 132 17.89 -7.66 -0.67
CA LEU A 132 17.65 -7.01 -1.97
C LEU A 132 18.90 -6.34 -2.53
N LYS A 133 18.99 -6.32 -3.86
CA LYS A 133 20.00 -5.53 -4.56
C LYS A 133 19.67 -4.03 -4.50
N PRO A 134 20.65 -3.13 -4.68
CA PRO A 134 20.43 -1.67 -4.60
C PRO A 134 19.38 -1.10 -5.56
N ASP A 135 19.15 -1.75 -6.70
CA ASP A 135 18.18 -1.38 -7.75
C ASP A 135 16.83 -2.09 -7.60
N GLN A 136 16.68 -2.92 -6.56
CA GLN A 136 15.47 -3.68 -6.30
C GLN A 136 14.62 -3.05 -5.21
N PHE A 137 13.31 -3.21 -5.37
CA PHE A 137 12.30 -2.70 -4.46
C PHE A 137 11.46 -3.85 -3.92
N ALA A 138 11.27 -3.88 -2.60
CA ALA A 138 10.29 -4.73 -1.97
C ALA A 138 8.88 -4.34 -2.45
N ALA A 139 8.05 -5.34 -2.72
CA ALA A 139 6.63 -5.16 -2.94
C ALA A 139 5.86 -5.59 -1.70
N TYR A 140 4.87 -4.81 -1.29
CA TYR A 140 4.12 -5.06 -0.07
C TYR A 140 2.74 -4.39 -0.07
N VAL A 141 1.84 -4.98 0.72
CA VAL A 141 0.53 -4.46 1.10
C VAL A 141 0.41 -4.64 2.61
N LEU A 142 0.68 -3.58 3.38
CA LEU A 142 0.78 -3.62 4.83
C LEU A 142 -0.27 -2.74 5.50
N PHE A 143 -0.81 -3.23 6.61
CA PHE A 143 -1.82 -2.59 7.43
C PHE A 143 -1.27 -2.49 8.86
N ILE A 144 -1.17 -1.26 9.34
CA ILE A 144 -0.76 -0.93 10.69
C ILE A 144 -2.00 -0.42 11.42
N GLU A 145 -2.35 -1.08 12.51
CA GLU A 145 -3.42 -0.68 13.41
C GLU A 145 -2.82 -0.30 14.76
N LEU A 146 -3.29 0.82 15.30
CA LEU A 146 -2.85 1.34 16.59
C LEU A 146 -3.91 2.28 17.17
N ASP A 147 -3.80 2.55 18.48
CA ASP A 147 -4.63 3.54 19.16
C ASP A 147 -4.57 4.89 18.41
N PRO A 148 -5.72 5.44 17.97
CA PRO A 148 -5.78 6.74 17.31
C PRO A 148 -5.12 7.89 18.10
N HIS A 149 -5.00 7.80 19.42
CA HIS A 149 -4.30 8.81 20.24
C HIS A 149 -2.77 8.75 20.08
N GLN A 150 -2.23 7.63 19.58
CA GLN A 150 -0.79 7.45 19.35
C GLN A 150 -0.36 7.91 17.94
N VAL A 151 -1.30 8.40 17.11
CA VAL A 151 -1.02 8.83 15.74
C VAL A 151 -1.73 10.14 15.39
N ASP A 152 -0.96 11.15 15.01
CA ASP A 152 -1.48 12.40 14.46
C ASP A 152 -1.54 12.33 12.93
N VAL A 153 -2.77 12.34 12.39
CA VAL A 153 -3.07 12.33 10.95
C VAL A 153 -3.19 13.74 10.36
N ASN A 154 -3.19 14.79 11.19
CA ASN A 154 -3.39 16.18 10.77
C ASN A 154 -2.06 16.91 10.48
N VAL A 155 -1.11 16.20 9.87
CA VAL A 155 0.24 16.73 9.60
C VAL A 155 0.46 17.18 8.16
N HIS A 156 -0.36 16.71 7.20
CA HIS A 156 -0.24 17.07 5.78
C HIS A 156 -1.61 17.43 5.16
N PRO A 157 -1.72 18.44 4.26
CA PRO A 157 -2.99 18.83 3.62
C PRO A 157 -3.69 17.71 2.85
N ALA A 158 -2.91 16.82 2.22
CA ALA A 158 -3.40 15.60 1.56
C ALA A 158 -3.43 14.36 2.48
N LYS A 159 -2.95 14.50 3.72
CA LYS A 159 -2.91 13.45 4.76
C LYS A 159 -2.25 12.15 4.30
N HIS A 160 -1.15 12.29 3.57
CA HIS A 160 -0.31 11.17 3.14
C HIS A 160 0.75 10.80 4.17
N GLU A 161 0.95 11.64 5.18
CA GLU A 161 1.95 11.51 6.23
C GLU A 161 1.24 11.49 7.58
N VAL A 162 1.87 10.84 8.57
CA VAL A 162 1.41 10.81 9.96
C VAL A 162 2.58 11.10 10.88
N ARG A 163 2.28 11.52 12.11
CA ARG A 163 3.26 11.59 13.18
C ARG A 163 2.88 10.63 14.28
N PHE A 164 3.72 9.62 14.50
CA PHE A 164 3.58 8.69 15.61
C PHE A 164 4.09 9.33 16.91
N HIS A 165 3.37 9.13 18.02
CA HIS A 165 3.84 9.55 19.34
C HIS A 165 5.13 8.81 19.72
N GLN A 166 5.17 7.50 19.45
CA GLN A 166 6.33 6.63 19.70
C GLN A 166 6.96 6.16 18.39
N ALA A 167 7.48 7.10 17.60
CA ALA A 167 8.05 6.86 16.28
C ALA A 167 9.08 5.71 16.23
N ARG A 168 10.02 5.67 17.18
CA ARG A 168 11.04 4.62 17.24
C ARG A 168 10.45 3.24 17.50
N LEU A 169 9.47 3.15 18.41
CA LEU A 169 8.81 1.89 18.71
C LEU A 169 8.08 1.35 17.47
N VAL A 170 7.35 2.21 16.76
CA VAL A 170 6.66 1.83 15.51
C VAL A 170 7.65 1.36 14.44
N HIS A 171 8.76 2.08 14.28
CA HIS A 171 9.83 1.71 13.36
C HIS A 171 10.38 0.32 13.67
N ASP A 172 10.81 0.11 14.91
CA ASP A 172 11.45 -1.14 15.34
C ASP A 172 10.46 -2.31 15.27
N PHE A 173 9.19 -2.08 15.59
CA PHE A 173 8.11 -3.07 15.44
C PHE A 173 7.93 -3.52 13.99
N ILE A 174 7.87 -2.59 13.03
CA ILE A 174 7.75 -2.91 11.60
C ILE A 174 8.99 -3.66 11.13
N TYR A 175 10.18 -3.18 11.50
CA TYR A 175 11.44 -3.82 11.11
C TYR A 175 11.51 -5.27 11.57
N GLN A 176 11.25 -5.53 12.87
CA GLN A 176 11.32 -6.88 13.43
C GLN A 176 10.30 -7.83 12.79
N ALA A 177 9.05 -7.38 12.63
CA ALA A 177 8.01 -8.19 12.02
C ALA A 177 8.36 -8.67 10.60
N LEU A 178 8.98 -7.78 9.80
CA LEU A 178 9.37 -8.09 8.44
C LEU A 178 10.67 -8.92 8.39
N ALA A 179 11.65 -8.59 9.22
CA ALA A 179 12.91 -9.33 9.31
C ALA A 179 12.67 -10.79 9.71
N ASP A 180 11.83 -11.03 10.71
CA ASP A 180 11.46 -12.37 11.16
C ASP A 180 10.74 -13.16 10.07
N ALA A 181 9.78 -12.53 9.38
CA ALA A 181 9.05 -13.17 8.29
C ALA A 181 9.96 -13.55 7.11
N LEU A 182 10.91 -12.67 6.75
CA LEU A 182 11.88 -12.94 5.70
C LEU A 182 12.85 -14.06 6.08
N ALA A 183 13.33 -14.05 7.33
CA ALA A 183 14.22 -15.10 7.84
C ALA A 183 13.54 -16.47 7.83
N GLN A 184 12.28 -16.56 8.25
CA GLN A 184 11.51 -17.81 8.22
C GLN A 184 11.26 -18.34 6.81
N SER A 185 11.14 -17.45 5.81
CA SER A 185 10.95 -17.85 4.41
C SER A 185 12.21 -18.33 3.70
N SER A 186 13.38 -18.04 4.27
CA SER A 186 14.69 -18.41 3.72
C SER A 186 15.15 -19.79 4.16
N VAL A 187 14.35 -20.50 4.96
CA VAL A 187 14.56 -21.85 5.48
C VAL A 187 13.66 -22.84 4.73
#